data_AF-A0A2M7FIM4-F1
#
_entry.id   AF-A0A2M7FIM4-F1
#
_cell.length_a   1.000
_cell.length_b   1.000
_cell.length_c   1.000
_cell.angle_alpha   90.00
_cell.angle_beta   90.00
_cell.angle_gamma   90.00
#
_symmetry.space_group_name_H-M   'P 1'
#
loop_
_entity.id
_entity.type
_entity.pdbx_description
1 polymer ?
#
loop_
_entity_poly.entity_id
_entity_poly.type
_entity_poly.pdbx_seq_one_letter_code
_entity_poly.pdbx_strand_id
1 'polypeptide(L)' 'MITSRTADKHRDHALQLGVNAYMGKPYQEDELLEKIAQLLVSQSDK' A
#
# COMPACT_ATOMS: atom_id res chain seq x y z
N MET A 1 0.51 -3.29 -1.91
CA MET A 1 -0.45 -4.33 -2.32
C MET A 1 -1.77 -3.67 -2.66
N ILE A 2 -2.35 -4.01 -3.82
CA ILE A 2 -3.66 -3.54 -4.26
C ILE A 2 -4.58 -4.75 -4.43
N THR A 3 -5.74 -4.78 -3.78
CA THR A 3 -6.62 -5.96 -3.76
C THR A 3 -8.08 -5.61 -3.48
N SER A 4 -9.01 -6.47 -3.86
CA SER A 4 -10.44 -6.31 -3.51
C SER A 4 -10.77 -6.77 -2.07
N ARG A 5 -9.80 -7.32 -1.34
CA ARG A 5 -9.99 -7.89 0.01
C ARG A 5 -9.88 -6.83 1.10
N THR A 6 -10.84 -5.93 1.22
CA THR A 6 -10.69 -4.71 2.06
C THR A 6 -10.88 -4.90 3.57
N ALA A 7 -11.29 -6.08 4.05
CA ALA A 7 -11.47 -6.31 5.48
C ALA A 7 -10.15 -6.20 6.28
N ASP A 8 -10.22 -5.66 7.49
CA ASP A 8 -9.04 -5.33 8.32
C ASP A 8 -8.09 -6.52 8.51
N LYS A 9 -8.63 -7.73 8.75
CA LYS A 9 -7.83 -8.96 8.86
C LYS A 9 -6.87 -9.19 7.67
N HIS A 10 -7.26 -8.77 6.46
CA HIS A 10 -6.42 -8.92 5.27
C HIS A 10 -5.36 -7.82 5.17
N ARG A 11 -5.68 -6.61 5.62
CA ARG A 11 -4.71 -5.52 5.77
C ARG A 11 -3.65 -5.91 6.78
N ASP A 12 -4.05 -6.34 7.97
CA ASP A 12 -3.14 -6.72 9.05
C ASP A 12 -2.23 -7.85 8.63
N HIS A 13 -2.79 -8.90 8.01
CA HIS A 13 -2.00 -10.01 7.50
C HIS A 13 -1.01 -9.57 6.43
N ALA A 14 -1.40 -8.70 5.50
CA ALA A 14 -0.50 -8.19 4.48
C ALA A 14 0.63 -7.34 5.07
N LEU A 15 0.34 -6.51 6.08
CA LEU A 15 1.35 -5.73 6.79
C LEU A 15 2.34 -6.64 7.53
N GLN A 16 1.87 -7.72 8.16
CA GLN A 16 2.74 -8.74 8.77
C GLN A 16 3.67 -9.42 7.76
N LEU A 17 3.22 -9.58 6.51
CA LEU A 17 4.03 -10.12 5.41
C LEU A 17 5.04 -9.10 4.86
N GLY A 18 5.10 -7.88 5.40
CA GLY A 18 6.09 -6.87 5.04
C GLY A 18 5.74 -6.05 3.80
N VAL A 19 4.46 -5.97 3.40
CA VAL A 19 4.08 -5.05 2.32
C VAL A 19 4.27 -3.60 2.77
N ASN A 20 4.80 -2.75 1.88
CA ASN A 20 5.05 -1.34 2.22
C ASN A 20 3.77 -0.50 2.31
N ALA A 21 2.71 -0.90 1.62
CA ALA A 21 1.42 -0.22 1.62
C ALA A 21 0.28 -1.18 1.24
N TYR A 22 -0.95 -0.86 1.64
CA TYR A 22 -2.15 -1.66 1.37
C TYR A 22 -3.31 -0.77 0.89
N MET A 23 -3.82 -1.05 -0.31
CA MET A 23 -4.92 -0.31 -0.96
C MET A 23 -6.03 -1.26 -1.43
N GLY A 24 -7.27 -0.83 -1.24
CA GLY A 24 -8.47 -1.52 -1.70
C GLY A 24 -8.84 -1.15 -3.14
N LYS A 25 -9.52 -2.04 -3.87
CA LYS A 25 -10.19 -1.68 -5.14
C LYS A 25 -11.65 -1.24 -4.90
N PRO A 26 -12.19 -0.29 -5.68
CA PRO A 26 -11.47 0.60 -6.58
C PRO A 26 -10.61 1.60 -5.78
N TYR A 27 -9.46 1.97 -6.31
CA TYR A 27 -8.59 3.00 -5.73
C TYR A 27 -8.55 4.22 -6.65
N GLN A 28 -8.16 5.36 -6.09
CA GLN A 28 -7.90 6.56 -6.87
C GLN A 28 -6.47 6.54 -7.40
N GLU A 29 -6.29 6.90 -8.66
CA GLU A 29 -4.97 6.92 -9.31
C GLU A 29 -4.01 7.90 -8.62
N ASP A 30 -4.51 9.08 -8.24
CA ASP A 30 -3.73 10.09 -7.52
C ASP A 30 -3.19 9.55 -6.18
N GLU A 31 -4.03 8.83 -5.42
CA GLU A 31 -3.61 8.20 -4.15
C GLU A 31 -2.52 7.14 -4.38
N LEU A 32 -2.63 6.37 -5.47
CA LEU A 32 -1.63 5.38 -5.82
C LEU A 32 -0.29 6.04 -6.17
N LEU A 33 -0.32 7.07 -7.02
CA LEU A 33 0.87 7.80 -7.44
C LEU A 33 1.56 8.47 -6.25
N GLU A 34 0.79 9.07 -5.34
CA GLU A 34 1.31 9.65 -4.10
C GLU A 34 2.01 8.60 -3.24
N LYS A 35 1.38 7.43 -3.06
CA LYS A 35 1.97 6.32 -2.29
C LYS A 35 3.28 5.82 -2.90
N ILE A 36 3.32 5.69 -4.23
CA ILE A 36 4.53 5.28 -4.95
C ILE A 36 5.64 6.32 -4.74
N ALA A 37 5.35 7.61 -4.91
CA ALA A 37 6.31 8.68 -4.71
C ALA A 37 6.88 8.68 -3.28
N GLN A 38 6.02 8.57 -2.26
CA GLN A 38 6.42 8.47 -0.85
C GLN A 38 7.37 7.27 -0.59
N LEU A 39 7.08 6.12 -1.21
CA LEU A 39 7.90 4.91 -1.05
C LEU A 39 9.26 5.00 -1.76
N LEU A 40 9.36 5.75 -2.86
CA LEU A 40 10.63 5.97 -3.55
C LEU A 40 11.54 6.92 -2.77
N VAL A 41 10.98 8.00 -2.20
CA VAL A 41 11.73 8.93 -1.34
C VAL A 41 12.24 8.21 -0.09
N SER A 42 11.36 7.47 0.60
CA SER A 42 11.72 6.75 1.84
C SER A 42 12.77 5.64 1.63
N GLN A 43 12.98 5.17 0.40
CA GLN A 43 14.04 4.21 0.08
C GLN A 43 15.39 4.87 -0.23
N SER A 44 15.42 6.16 -0.54
CA SER A 44 16.66 6.88 -0.82
C SER A 44 17.43 7.25 0.45
N ASP A 45 16.74 7.23 1.60
CA ASP A 45 17.30 7.52 2.93
C ASP A 45 17.86 6.28 3.67
N LYS A 46 17.82 5.10 3.03
CA LYS A 46 18.42 3.84 3.54
C LYS A 46 19.64 3.45 2.73
#